data_AF-A0A6J5EMA7-F1
#
_entry.id   AF-A0A6J5EMA7-F1
#
_cell.length_a   1.000
_cell.length_b   1.000
_cell.length_c   1.000
_cell.angle_alpha   90.00
_cell.angle_beta   90.00
_cell.angle_gamma   90.00
#
_symmetry.space_group_name_H-M   'P 1'
#
loop_
_entity.id
_entity.type
_entity.pdbx_description
1 polymer ?
#
loop_
_entity_poly.entity_id
_entity_poly.type
_entity_poly.pdbx_seq_one_letter_code
_entity_poly.pdbx_strand_id
1 'polypeptide(L)'
;MDGEIRSEREEQFEALCINVDADEAHEQEAIEFFEAQFGEEDFDAAHWLDIALYYSPAVARGIIDMVTPDDRSRSNIAFVIADSLDISYGDDECRQFAETLQFALANGVPVDLDVVLDGCQHALDDLDTWADDEVKEPLLRLREELLRLQEEL
;
A
#
# COMPACT_ATOMS: atom_id res chain seq x y z
N MET A 1 -22.03 -1.40 -2.06
CA MET A 1 -20.87 -1.00 -1.24
C MET A 1 -21.30 0.28 -0.57
N ASP A 2 -21.60 0.21 0.73
CA ASP A 2 -21.72 1.42 1.54
C ASP A 2 -20.34 2.05 1.52
N GLY A 3 -20.20 3.17 0.81
CA GLY A 3 -18.99 3.97 0.88
C GLY A 3 -18.90 4.48 2.31
N GLU A 4 -18.07 3.84 3.12
CA GLU A 4 -17.68 4.37 4.41
C GLU A 4 -17.11 5.76 4.14
N ILE A 5 -17.81 6.78 4.63
CA ILE A 5 -17.41 8.17 4.41
C ILE A 5 -16.10 8.33 5.16
N ARG A 6 -14.98 8.44 4.43
CA ARG A 6 -13.68 8.74 5.02
C ARG A 6 -13.81 9.98 5.88
N SER A 7 -13.24 9.94 7.07
CA SER A 7 -13.20 11.11 7.93
C SER A 7 -12.31 12.18 7.29
N GLU A 8 -12.61 13.46 7.56
CA GLU A 8 -11.76 14.59 7.11
C GLU A 8 -10.30 14.42 7.55
N ARG A 9 -10.07 13.72 8.67
CA ARG A 9 -8.75 13.40 9.20
C ARG A 9 -7.99 12.40 8.34
N GLU A 10 -8.67 11.38 7.84
CA GLU A 10 -8.08 10.38 6.94
C GLU A 10 -7.72 11.01 5.59
N GLU A 11 -8.61 11.83 5.03
CA GLU A 11 -8.35 12.56 3.77
C GLU A 11 -7.15 13.50 3.93
N GLN A 12 -7.02 14.16 5.08
CA GLN A 12 -5.88 15.01 5.39
C GLN A 12 -4.58 14.20 5.51
N PHE A 13 -4.61 13.05 6.19
CA PHE A 13 -3.44 12.19 6.34
C PHE A 13 -2.97 11.61 5.01
N GLU A 14 -3.90 11.18 4.17
CA GLU A 14 -3.64 10.74 2.79
C GLU A 14 -2.98 11.85 1.97
N ALA A 15 -3.53 13.07 1.99
CA ALA A 15 -2.95 14.21 1.30
C ALA A 15 -1.52 14.51 1.78
N LEU A 16 -1.25 14.38 3.09
CA LEU A 16 0.10 14.51 3.63
C LEU A 16 1.03 13.41 3.10
N CYS A 17 0.58 12.15 3.06
CA CYS A 17 1.38 11.05 2.52
C CYS A 17 1.73 11.27 1.05
N ILE A 18 0.75 11.69 0.23
CA ILE A 18 0.95 12.01 -1.20
C ILE A 18 1.96 13.15 -1.36
N ASN A 19 1.84 14.22 -0.56
CA ASN A 19 2.77 15.34 -0.64
C ASN A 19 4.20 14.94 -0.20
N VAL A 20 4.34 14.04 0.77
CA VAL A 20 5.65 13.51 1.17
C VAL A 20 6.28 12.67 0.05
N ASP A 21 5.50 11.80 -0.60
CA ASP A 21 5.98 10.98 -1.72
C ASP A 21 6.37 11.83 -2.94
N ALA A 22 5.68 12.96 -3.15
CA ALA A 22 6.01 13.94 -4.17
C ALA A 22 7.19 14.88 -3.82
N ASP A 23 7.87 14.68 -2.68
CA ASP A 23 8.89 15.59 -2.13
C ASP A 23 8.37 17.04 -1.88
N GLU A 24 7.06 17.22 -1.75
CA GLU A 24 6.40 18.52 -1.53
C GLU A 24 6.16 18.82 -0.04
N ALA A 25 6.28 17.82 0.84
CA ALA A 25 6.16 17.95 2.29
C ALA A 25 7.24 17.17 3.04
N HIS A 26 7.49 17.53 4.29
CA HIS A 26 8.40 16.79 5.15
C HIS A 26 7.70 15.57 5.78
N GLU A 27 8.32 14.39 5.67
CA GLU A 27 7.89 13.14 6.32
C GLU A 27 7.43 13.34 7.77
N GLN A 28 8.18 14.15 8.53
CA GLN A 28 7.92 14.41 9.94
C GLN A 28 6.54 15.01 10.20
N GLU A 29 6.00 15.82 9.28
CA GLU A 29 4.67 16.42 9.43
C GLU A 29 3.57 15.35 9.40
N ALA A 30 3.66 14.37 8.49
CA ALA A 30 2.73 13.26 8.41
C ALA A 30 2.82 12.36 9.65
N ILE A 31 4.04 12.08 10.13
CA ILE A 31 4.27 11.28 11.34
C ILE A 31 3.66 11.97 12.57
N GLU A 32 3.89 13.28 12.74
CA GLU A 32 3.31 14.05 13.86
C GLU A 32 1.79 14.11 13.78
N PHE A 33 1.23 14.23 12.57
CA PHE A 33 -0.20 14.21 12.37
C PHE A 33 -0.82 12.86 12.76
N PHE A 34 -0.19 11.76 12.35
CA PHE A 34 -0.55 10.40 12.75
C PHE A 34 -0.45 10.25 14.28
N GLU A 35 0.65 10.70 14.88
CA GLU A 35 0.86 10.61 16.33
C GLU A 35 -0.24 11.36 17.10
N ALA A 36 -0.63 12.54 16.63
CA ALA A 36 -1.66 13.36 17.24
C ALA A 36 -3.07 12.73 17.22
N GLN A 37 -3.32 11.74 16.36
CA GLN A 37 -4.60 11.02 16.33
C GLN A 37 -4.65 9.86 17.33
N PHE A 38 -3.53 9.46 17.92
CA PHE A 38 -3.54 8.38 18.92
C PHE A 38 -4.41 8.75 20.12
N GLY A 39 -5.44 7.93 20.35
CA GLY A 39 -6.36 8.08 21.48
C GLY A 39 -7.62 8.89 21.16
N GLU A 40 -7.77 9.37 19.93
CA GLU A 40 -9.04 9.91 19.45
C GLU A 40 -10.09 8.81 19.29
N GLU A 41 -11.36 9.18 19.47
CA GLU A 41 -12.48 8.29 19.16
C GLU A 41 -12.47 8.00 17.64
N ASP A 42 -12.70 6.72 17.31
CA ASP A 42 -12.76 6.16 15.94
C ASP A 42 -11.42 6.11 15.16
N PHE A 43 -10.26 6.29 15.82
CA PHE A 43 -8.97 6.07 15.18
C PHE A 43 -8.66 4.58 14.96
N ASP A 44 -8.52 4.16 13.70
CA ASP A 44 -8.07 2.82 13.33
C ASP A 44 -6.61 2.85 12.83
N ALA A 45 -5.68 2.49 13.71
CA ALA A 45 -4.25 2.43 13.41
C ALA A 45 -3.91 1.47 12.25
N ALA A 46 -4.69 0.41 12.03
CA ALA A 46 -4.47 -0.52 10.93
C ALA A 46 -4.81 0.14 9.58
N HIS A 47 -5.96 0.80 9.51
CA HIS A 47 -6.39 1.51 8.31
C HIS A 47 -5.44 2.66 7.94
N TRP A 48 -5.00 3.43 8.94
CA TRP A 48 -4.05 4.52 8.72
C TRP A 48 -2.66 4.00 8.32
N LEU A 49 -2.23 2.86 8.86
CA LEU A 49 -1.02 2.20 8.38
C LEU A 49 -1.16 1.80 6.90
N ASP A 50 -2.31 1.30 6.48
CA ASP A 50 -2.55 0.94 5.07
C ASP A 50 -2.49 2.18 4.15
N ILE A 51 -3.03 3.32 4.57
CA ILE A 51 -2.90 4.60 3.84
C ILE A 51 -1.42 4.95 3.68
N ALA A 52 -0.63 4.91 4.76
CA ALA A 52 0.78 5.23 4.70
C ALA A 52 1.57 4.23 3.84
N LEU A 53 1.31 2.92 3.96
CA LEU A 53 1.95 1.88 3.17
C LEU A 53 1.69 2.07 1.66
N TYR A 54 0.48 2.47 1.31
CA TYR A 54 0.08 2.67 -0.08
C TYR A 54 0.67 3.96 -0.68
N TYR A 55 0.56 5.09 0.03
CA TYR A 55 0.93 6.39 -0.54
C TYR A 55 2.36 6.84 -0.23
N SER A 56 2.95 6.42 0.89
CA SER A 56 4.29 6.88 1.29
C SER A 56 5.01 5.87 2.17
N PRO A 57 5.84 4.98 1.57
CA PRO A 57 6.66 4.04 2.32
C PRO A 57 7.58 4.72 3.36
N ALA A 58 7.93 5.99 3.14
CA ALA A 58 8.68 6.79 4.11
C ALA A 58 7.87 7.05 5.39
N VAL A 59 6.63 7.53 5.25
CA VAL A 59 5.74 7.72 6.41
C VAL A 59 5.45 6.39 7.10
N ALA A 60 5.19 5.33 6.33
CA ALA A 60 4.95 3.98 6.87
C ALA A 60 6.13 3.51 7.76
N ARG A 61 7.38 3.73 7.31
CA ARG A 61 8.59 3.46 8.11
C ARG A 61 8.63 4.26 9.42
N GLY A 62 8.17 5.51 9.39
CA GLY A 62 8.14 6.38 10.57
C GLY A 62 7.11 5.96 11.62
N ILE A 63 5.97 5.40 11.20
CA ILE A 63 4.85 5.08 12.10
C ILE A 63 4.79 3.60 12.52
N ILE A 64 5.51 2.70 11.84
CA ILE A 64 5.36 1.24 12.03
C ILE A 64 5.52 0.81 13.49
N ASP A 65 6.47 1.40 14.22
CA ASP A 65 6.74 1.09 15.63
C ASP A 65 5.68 1.62 16.59
N MET A 66 4.86 2.57 16.15
CA MET A 66 3.72 3.09 16.92
C MET A 66 2.48 2.21 16.77
N VAL A 67 2.37 1.47 15.66
CA VAL A 67 1.25 0.56 15.39
C VAL A 67 1.46 -0.75 16.14
N THR A 68 0.48 -1.17 16.94
CA THR A 68 0.61 -2.39 17.75
C THR A 68 0.63 -3.64 16.85
N PRO A 69 1.21 -4.76 17.30
CA PRO A 69 1.16 -6.01 16.53
C PRO A 69 -0.27 -6.49 16.21
N ASP A 70 -1.25 -6.22 17.09
CA ASP A 70 -2.65 -6.56 16.86
C ASP A 70 -3.23 -5.71 15.71
N ASP A 71 -2.97 -4.40 15.71
CA ASP A 71 -3.39 -3.51 14.63
C ASP A 71 -2.71 -3.86 13.31
N ARG A 72 -1.40 -4.14 13.31
CA ARG A 72 -0.69 -4.60 12.09
C ARG A 72 -1.33 -5.85 11.51
N SER A 73 -1.80 -6.77 12.36
CA SER A 73 -2.43 -8.01 11.92
C SER A 73 -3.78 -7.83 11.20
N ARG A 74 -4.39 -6.64 11.34
CA ARG A 74 -5.66 -6.25 10.69
C ARG A 74 -5.46 -5.48 9.38
N SER A 75 -4.22 -5.26 8.95
CA SER A 75 -3.89 -4.59 7.68
C SER A 75 -4.55 -5.28 6.50
N ASN A 76 -5.06 -4.48 5.55
CA ASN A 76 -5.66 -4.93 4.30
C ASN A 76 -4.82 -4.52 3.08
N ILE A 77 -3.54 -4.18 3.28
CA ILE A 77 -2.69 -3.62 2.21
C ILE A 77 -2.61 -4.50 0.95
N ALA A 78 -2.66 -5.83 1.10
CA ALA A 78 -2.69 -6.77 -0.03
C ALA A 78 -3.93 -6.54 -0.93
N PHE A 79 -5.11 -6.36 -0.32
CA PHE A 79 -6.34 -6.09 -1.06
C PHE A 79 -6.33 -4.70 -1.71
N VAL A 80 -5.82 -3.70 -1.00
CA VAL A 80 -5.72 -2.32 -1.52
C VAL A 80 -4.83 -2.27 -2.76
N ILE A 81 -3.65 -2.91 -2.71
CA ILE A 81 -2.76 -3.00 -3.85
C ILE A 81 -3.41 -3.80 -4.98
N ALA A 82 -4.00 -4.96 -4.68
CA ALA A 82 -4.65 -5.80 -5.69
C ALA A 82 -5.77 -5.07 -6.45
N ASP A 83 -6.60 -4.30 -5.75
CA ASP A 83 -7.69 -3.49 -6.35
C ASP A 83 -7.15 -2.34 -7.20
N SER A 84 -5.98 -1.81 -6.84
CA SER A 84 -5.35 -0.68 -7.54
C SER A 84 -4.65 -1.08 -8.84
N LEU A 85 -4.24 -2.35 -8.98
CA LEU A 85 -3.49 -2.84 -10.15
C LEU A 85 -4.27 -2.77 -11.48
N ASP A 86 -5.60 -2.57 -11.45
CA ASP A 86 -6.40 -2.36 -12.67
C ASP A 86 -6.19 -0.97 -13.29
N ILE A 87 -5.66 -0.01 -12.51
CA ILE A 87 -5.47 1.38 -12.95
C ILE A 87 -4.07 1.94 -12.67
N SER A 88 -3.32 1.31 -11.77
CA SER A 88 -2.00 1.74 -11.30
C SER A 88 -0.99 0.62 -11.51
N TYR A 89 -0.39 0.58 -12.70
CA TYR A 89 0.50 -0.51 -13.13
C TYR A 89 1.70 -0.03 -13.97
N GLY A 90 2.11 1.23 -13.82
CA GLY A 90 3.35 1.73 -14.41
C GLY A 90 4.59 1.16 -13.71
N ASP A 91 5.77 1.46 -14.25
CA ASP A 91 7.05 0.96 -13.73
C ASP A 91 7.32 1.45 -12.29
N ASP A 92 7.01 2.72 -12.02
CA ASP A 92 7.21 3.33 -10.70
C ASP A 92 6.22 2.78 -9.68
N GLU A 93 4.94 2.65 -10.03
CA GLU A 93 3.90 2.09 -9.16
C GLU A 93 4.16 0.62 -8.83
N CYS A 94 4.47 -0.20 -9.84
CA CYS A 94 4.79 -1.61 -9.63
C CYS A 94 6.03 -1.79 -8.75
N ARG A 95 7.06 -0.95 -8.91
CA ARG A 95 8.25 -0.95 -8.04
C ARG A 95 7.88 -0.57 -6.61
N GLN A 96 7.10 0.48 -6.42
CA GLN A 96 6.64 0.92 -5.10
C GLN A 96 5.82 -0.18 -4.41
N PHE A 97 4.90 -0.85 -5.11
CA PHE A 97 4.12 -1.96 -4.56
C PHE A 97 5.02 -3.12 -4.10
N ALA A 98 6.01 -3.51 -4.89
CA ALA A 98 6.96 -4.54 -4.48
C ALA A 98 7.72 -4.14 -3.19
N GLU A 99 8.22 -2.90 -3.13
CA GLU A 99 8.92 -2.36 -1.95
C GLU A 99 8.01 -2.31 -0.72
N THR A 100 6.77 -1.86 -0.88
CA THR A 100 5.76 -1.80 0.18
C THR A 100 5.45 -3.19 0.73
N LEU A 101 5.25 -4.19 -0.13
CA LEU A 101 4.92 -5.56 0.27
C LEU A 101 6.10 -6.22 1.00
N GLN A 102 7.33 -6.03 0.50
CA GLN A 102 8.55 -6.48 1.20
C GLN A 102 8.68 -5.82 2.58
N PHE A 103 8.46 -4.51 2.66
CA PHE A 103 8.52 -3.78 3.91
C PHE A 103 7.47 -4.27 4.91
N ALA A 104 6.23 -4.44 4.47
CA ALA A 104 5.13 -4.94 5.29
C ALA A 104 5.47 -6.31 5.89
N LEU A 105 5.89 -7.26 5.05
CA LEU A 105 6.31 -8.60 5.48
C LEU A 105 7.46 -8.54 6.50
N ALA A 106 8.49 -7.72 6.24
CA ALA A 106 9.65 -7.58 7.13
C ALA A 106 9.29 -6.99 8.52
N ASN A 107 8.16 -6.29 8.63
CA ASN A 107 7.72 -5.63 9.86
C ASN A 107 6.53 -6.31 10.55
N GLY A 108 6.21 -7.55 10.14
CA GLY A 108 5.17 -8.37 10.74
C GLY A 108 3.75 -7.95 10.38
N VAL A 109 3.58 -7.19 9.30
CA VAL A 109 2.28 -6.95 8.68
C VAL A 109 1.97 -8.16 7.79
N PRO A 110 0.87 -8.90 8.03
CA PRO A 110 0.51 -10.02 7.19
C PRO A 110 0.12 -9.52 5.80
N VAL A 111 0.69 -10.17 4.78
CA VAL A 111 0.40 -9.87 3.38
C VAL A 111 -0.03 -11.17 2.72
N ASP A 112 -1.26 -11.20 2.21
CA ASP A 112 -1.74 -12.30 1.39
C ASP A 112 -1.23 -12.11 -0.05
N LEU A 113 -0.09 -12.75 -0.36
CA LEU A 113 0.53 -12.63 -1.69
C LEU A 113 -0.33 -13.28 -2.78
N ASP A 114 -1.18 -14.26 -2.46
CA ASP A 114 -2.08 -14.88 -3.45
C ASP A 114 -3.11 -13.85 -3.95
N VAL A 115 -3.64 -13.01 -3.07
CA VAL A 115 -4.54 -11.91 -3.43
C VAL A 115 -3.88 -10.91 -4.39
N VAL A 116 -2.62 -10.54 -4.11
CA VAL A 116 -1.89 -9.59 -4.98
C VAL A 116 -1.56 -10.24 -6.32
N LEU A 117 -1.14 -11.51 -6.32
CA LEU A 117 -0.88 -12.28 -7.54
C LEU A 117 -2.14 -12.42 -8.41
N ASP A 118 -3.30 -12.66 -7.79
CA ASP A 118 -4.58 -12.69 -8.48
C ASP A 118 -4.92 -11.32 -9.10
N GLY A 119 -4.67 -10.22 -8.37
CA GLY A 119 -4.80 -8.85 -8.89
C GLY A 119 -3.88 -8.59 -10.09
N CYS A 120 -2.61 -8.98 -10.01
CA CYS A 120 -1.66 -8.89 -11.13
C CYS A 120 -2.15 -9.69 -12.35
N GLN A 121 -2.63 -10.92 -12.15
CA GLN A 121 -3.13 -11.74 -13.24
C GLN A 121 -4.38 -11.15 -13.88
N HIS A 122 -5.29 -10.56 -13.07
CA HIS A 122 -6.48 -9.89 -13.58
C HIS A 122 -6.13 -8.70 -14.47
N ALA A 123 -5.23 -7.82 -14.01
CA ALA A 123 -4.77 -6.67 -14.80
C ALA A 123 -4.05 -7.11 -16.08
N LEU A 124 -3.22 -8.14 -16.03
CA LEU A 124 -2.56 -8.72 -17.20
C LEU A 124 -3.57 -9.29 -18.22
N ASP A 125 -4.60 -9.98 -17.74
CA ASP A 125 -5.65 -10.56 -18.59
C ASP A 125 -6.45 -9.47 -19.33
N ASP A 126 -6.70 -8.33 -18.69
CA ASP A 126 -7.36 -7.19 -19.36
C ASP A 126 -6.46 -6.63 -20.48
N LEU A 127 -5.19 -6.37 -20.16
CA LEU A 127 -4.20 -5.83 -21.08
C LEU A 127 -3.91 -6.75 -22.27
N ASP A 128 -3.98 -8.07 -22.11
CA ASP A 128 -3.62 -9.03 -23.16
C ASP A 128 -4.46 -8.87 -24.44
N THR A 129 -5.64 -8.26 -24.32
CA THR A 129 -6.54 -8.03 -25.46
C THR A 129 -6.22 -6.79 -26.28
N TRP A 130 -5.49 -5.81 -25.74
CA TRP A 130 -5.36 -4.49 -26.35
C TRP A 130 -3.99 -3.81 -26.21
N ALA A 131 -3.13 -4.26 -25.30
CA ALA A 131 -1.84 -3.64 -24.99
C ALA A 131 -0.65 -4.48 -25.46
N ASP A 132 0.43 -3.79 -25.83
CA ASP A 132 1.69 -4.42 -26.21
C ASP A 132 2.47 -4.93 -24.99
N ASP A 133 3.47 -5.79 -25.23
CA ASP A 133 4.26 -6.41 -24.17
C ASP A 133 5.02 -5.39 -23.29
N GLU A 134 5.40 -4.23 -23.85
CA GLU A 134 6.05 -3.14 -23.08
C GLU A 134 5.12 -2.56 -22.00
N VAL A 135 3.80 -2.51 -22.24
CA VAL A 135 2.83 -2.02 -21.25
C VAL A 135 2.61 -3.04 -20.13
N LYS A 136 2.73 -4.34 -20.45
CA LYS A 136 2.57 -5.44 -19.49
C LYS A 136 3.83 -5.70 -18.66
N GLU A 137 4.98 -5.20 -19.10
CA GLU A 137 6.28 -5.51 -18.48
C GLU A 137 6.36 -5.17 -16.98
N PRO A 138 5.88 -4.01 -16.50
CA PRO A 138 5.88 -3.71 -15.07
C PRO A 138 5.12 -4.74 -14.22
N LEU A 139 3.92 -5.14 -14.66
CA LEU A 139 3.10 -6.15 -13.99
C LEU A 139 3.74 -7.54 -14.02
N LEU A 140 4.38 -7.90 -15.12
CA LEU A 140 5.12 -9.16 -15.22
C LEU A 140 6.28 -9.21 -14.22
N ARG A 141 7.06 -8.12 -14.12
CA ARG A 141 8.15 -8.01 -13.14
C ARG A 141 7.63 -8.04 -11.70
N LEU A 142 6.55 -7.31 -11.40
CA LEU A 142 5.90 -7.35 -10.09
C LEU A 142 5.48 -8.78 -9.75
N ARG A 143 4.79 -9.47 -10.65
CA ARG A 143 4.37 -10.85 -10.47
C ARG A 143 5.55 -11.80 -10.20
N GLU A 144 6.63 -11.69 -10.96
CA GLU A 144 7.85 -12.51 -10.74
C GLU A 144 8.43 -12.27 -9.35
N GLU A 145 8.46 -11.01 -8.91
CA GLU A 145 8.92 -10.63 -7.58
C GLU A 145 8.01 -11.19 -6.46
N LEU A 146 6.69 -11.15 -6.64
CA LEU A 146 5.73 -11.72 -5.69
C LEU A 146 5.87 -13.24 -5.57
N LEU A 147 6.06 -13.94 -6.69
CA LEU A 147 6.33 -15.38 -6.69
C LEU A 147 7.62 -15.71 -5.94
N ARG A 148 8.67 -14.90 -6.12
CA ARG A 148 9.92 -15.03 -5.37
C ARG A 148 9.71 -14.87 -3.87
N LEU A 149 8.95 -13.85 -3.45
CA LEU A 149 8.64 -13.63 -2.03
C LEU A 149 7.83 -14.79 -1.45
N GLN A 150 6.88 -15.35 -2.20
CA GLN A 150 6.08 -16.50 -1.76
C GLN A 150 6.93 -17.75 -1.51
N GLU A 151 8.01 -17.95 -2.27
CA GLU A 151 8.95 -19.06 -2.05
C GLU A 151 9.88 -18.84 -0.83
N GLU A 152 10.06 -17.59 -0.40
CA GLU A 152 10.95 -17.20 0.70
C GLU A 152 10.26 -17.21 2.09
N LEU A 153 8.92 -17.22 2.14
CA LEU A 153 8.09 -17.26 3.35
C LEU A 153 7.86 -18.67 3.89
#